data_AF-A0A533U659-F1
#
_entry.id   AF-A0A533U659-F1
#
_cell.length_a   1.000
_cell.length_b   1.000
_cell.length_c   1.000
_cell.angle_alpha   90.00
_cell.angle_beta   90.00
_cell.angle_gamma   90.00
#
_symmetry.space_group_name_H-M   'P 1'
#
loop_
_entity.id
_entity.type
_entity.pdbx_description
1 polymer ?
#
loop_
_entity_poly.entity_id
_entity_poly.type
_entity_poly.pdbx_seq_one_letter_code
_entity_poly.pdbx_strand_id
1 'polypeptide(L)'
;MRVQKIEDKIPGLVLNKFNIELLTQRLVTITKWLGNNMSLPVKNIGYFGSSTGAPATFLAASKLSKIIEDGVYDNSIKAIVSRGGRTDLIADTNILKHMNVPSLFIVGSKDDQIIKVNKKTMSEFNPLTKSKMEIIDGASHLFEEEGKIEKVADIAGNWFLKFL
;
A
#
# COMPACT_ATOMS: atom_id res chain seq x y z
N MET A 1 4.29 13.69 18.15
CA MET A 1 3.72 14.20 19.42
C MET A 1 3.09 13.14 20.35
N ARG A 2 2.42 12.07 19.83
CA ARG A 2 1.89 10.96 20.68
C ARG A 2 2.80 9.73 20.78
N VAL A 3 3.63 9.48 19.77
CA VAL A 3 4.59 8.36 19.71
C VAL A 3 5.82 8.64 20.57
N GLN A 4 6.41 9.83 20.42
CA GLN A 4 7.51 10.33 21.26
C GLN A 4 7.22 10.15 22.76
N LYS A 5 6.03 10.59 23.22
CA LYS A 5 5.58 10.45 24.61
C LYS A 5 5.48 9.00 25.12
N ILE A 6 5.36 8.03 24.22
CA ILE A 6 5.31 6.60 24.56
C ILE A 6 6.72 6.01 24.54
N GLU A 7 7.53 6.36 23.55
CA GLU A 7 8.94 5.95 23.45
C GLU A 7 9.77 6.50 24.63
N ASP A 8 9.51 7.74 25.04
CA ASP A 8 10.15 8.36 26.22
C ASP A 8 9.81 7.62 27.52
N LYS A 9 8.66 6.93 27.57
CA LYS A 9 8.22 6.14 28.74
C LYS A 9 8.69 4.69 28.70
N ILE A 10 8.97 4.16 27.51
CA ILE A 10 9.41 2.78 27.31
C ILE A 10 10.53 2.80 26.27
N PRO A 11 11.77 3.07 26.69
CA PRO A 11 12.93 3.09 25.79
C PRO A 11 13.05 1.75 25.06
N GLY A 12 13.11 1.78 23.73
CA GLY A 12 13.16 0.58 22.89
C GLY A 12 11.79 0.01 22.48
N LEU A 13 10.66 0.66 22.84
CA LEU A 13 9.35 0.26 22.36
C LEU A 13 9.19 0.53 20.86
N VAL A 14 9.30 -0.52 20.06
CA VAL A 14 8.83 -0.50 18.67
C VAL A 14 7.33 -0.74 18.68
N LEU A 15 6.54 0.30 18.43
CA LEU A 15 5.11 0.11 18.25
C LEU A 15 4.88 -0.77 17.02
N ASN A 16 4.22 -1.93 17.20
CA ASN A 16 3.96 -2.91 16.14
C ASN A 16 3.34 -2.28 14.86
N LYS A 17 2.57 -1.19 14.99
CA LYS A 17 1.98 -0.45 13.86
C LYS A 17 2.99 0.33 13.00
N PHE A 18 4.23 0.47 13.44
CA PHE A 18 5.33 1.09 12.69
C PHE A 18 6.38 0.07 12.27
N ASN A 19 6.29 -1.18 12.72
CA ASN A 19 7.14 -2.26 12.26
C ASN A 19 6.62 -2.79 10.90
N ILE A 20 7.15 -2.21 9.81
CA ILE A 20 6.71 -2.53 8.45
C ILE A 20 6.97 -4.01 8.10
N GLU A 21 8.05 -4.60 8.61
CA GLU A 21 8.34 -6.00 8.38
C GLU A 21 7.29 -6.90 9.03
N LEU A 22 6.93 -6.65 10.30
CA LEU A 22 5.89 -7.38 11.01
C LEU A 22 4.53 -7.23 10.30
N LEU A 23 4.17 -6.02 9.88
CA LEU A 23 2.93 -5.78 9.12
C LEU A 23 2.92 -6.54 7.80
N THR A 24 4.05 -6.54 7.09
CA THR A 24 4.23 -7.29 5.84
C THR A 24 4.03 -8.78 6.08
N GLN A 25 4.69 -9.35 7.08
CA GLN A 25 4.59 -10.77 7.42
C GLN A 25 3.15 -11.15 7.75
N ARG A 26 2.45 -10.35 8.57
CA ARG A 26 1.03 -10.57 8.89
C ARG A 26 0.16 -10.55 7.65
N LEU A 27 0.37 -9.59 6.75
CA LEU A 27 -0.41 -9.47 5.51
C LEU A 27 -0.15 -10.66 4.57
N VAL A 28 1.10 -11.11 4.42
CA VAL A 28 1.42 -12.32 3.65
C VAL A 28 0.75 -13.55 4.24
N THR A 29 0.79 -13.72 5.56
CA THR A 29 0.21 -14.87 6.26
C THR A 29 -1.30 -14.92 6.08
N ILE A 30 -2.01 -13.81 6.28
CA ILE A 30 -3.48 -13.81 6.12
C ILE A 30 -3.88 -14.04 4.66
N THR A 31 -3.15 -13.50 3.69
CA THR A 31 -3.43 -13.73 2.27
C THR A 31 -3.25 -15.19 1.87
N LYS A 32 -2.18 -15.85 2.33
CA LYS A 32 -2.00 -17.29 2.12
C LYS A 32 -3.11 -18.10 2.80
N TRP A 33 -3.49 -17.71 4.02
CA TRP A 33 -4.58 -18.35 4.73
C TRP A 33 -5.91 -18.22 3.97
N LEU A 34 -6.26 -17.03 3.48
CA LEU A 34 -7.45 -16.81 2.66
C LEU A 34 -7.43 -17.68 1.41
N GLY A 35 -6.29 -17.75 0.71
CA GLY A 35 -6.16 -18.56 -0.49
C GLY A 35 -6.32 -20.07 -0.26
N ASN A 36 -5.95 -20.56 0.91
CA ASN A 36 -6.04 -21.98 1.25
C ASN A 36 -7.38 -22.38 1.89
N ASN A 37 -8.11 -21.44 2.49
CA ASN A 37 -9.28 -21.75 3.33
C ASN A 37 -10.60 -21.20 2.81
N MET A 38 -10.59 -20.24 1.88
CA MET A 38 -11.80 -19.77 1.22
C MET A 38 -11.96 -20.43 -0.15
N SER A 39 -13.18 -20.85 -0.48
CA SER A 39 -13.57 -21.30 -1.83
C SER A 39 -13.62 -20.15 -2.86
N LEU A 40 -13.00 -19.01 -2.54
CA LEU A 40 -12.82 -17.91 -3.48
C LEU A 40 -11.72 -18.30 -4.46
N PRO A 41 -11.85 -17.99 -5.76
CA PRO A 41 -10.70 -18.02 -6.64
C PRO A 41 -9.66 -17.07 -6.03
N VAL A 42 -8.57 -17.61 -5.49
CA VAL A 42 -7.43 -16.87 -4.91
C VAL A 42 -6.87 -15.80 -5.86
N LYS A 43 -7.29 -15.85 -7.12
CA LYS A 43 -6.91 -14.98 -8.22
C LYS A 43 -7.36 -13.53 -8.06
N ASN A 44 -8.28 -13.15 -7.16
CA ASN A 44 -8.85 -11.78 -7.13
C ASN A 44 -8.67 -11.07 -5.78
N ILE A 45 -7.48 -11.15 -5.17
CA ILE A 45 -7.19 -10.43 -3.93
C ILE A 45 -6.62 -9.04 -4.25
N GLY A 46 -7.19 -8.00 -3.63
CA GLY A 46 -6.68 -6.63 -3.62
C GLY A 46 -6.26 -6.18 -2.22
N TYR A 47 -5.30 -5.26 -2.15
CA TYR A 47 -4.86 -4.67 -0.88
C TYR A 47 -5.21 -3.19 -0.79
N PHE A 48 -5.75 -2.79 0.37
CA PHE A 48 -5.89 -1.39 0.76
C PHE A 48 -4.99 -1.12 1.96
N GLY A 49 -3.97 -0.27 1.77
CA GLY A 49 -3.02 0.14 2.80
C GLY A 49 -3.18 1.62 3.15
N SER A 50 -3.33 1.93 4.43
CA SER A 50 -3.40 3.32 4.92
C SER A 50 -2.17 3.67 5.75
N SER A 51 -1.58 4.85 5.54
CA SER A 51 -0.42 5.34 6.30
C SER A 51 0.74 4.32 6.30
N THR A 52 1.14 3.77 7.45
CA THR A 52 2.19 2.73 7.53
C THR A 52 1.76 1.35 7.03
N GLY A 53 0.47 1.13 6.80
CA GLY A 53 -0.01 -0.06 6.10
C GLY A 53 0.36 -0.07 4.62
N ALA A 54 0.51 1.11 3.98
CA ALA A 54 0.84 1.22 2.56
C ALA A 54 2.15 0.51 2.16
N PRO A 55 3.33 0.80 2.76
CA PRO A 55 4.57 0.08 2.42
C PRO A 55 4.44 -1.44 2.61
N ALA A 56 3.71 -1.88 3.64
CA ALA A 56 3.48 -3.31 3.89
C ALA A 56 2.67 -3.99 2.77
N THR A 57 1.75 -3.28 2.11
CA THR A 57 1.01 -3.84 0.96
C THR A 57 1.92 -4.13 -0.23
N PHE A 58 2.85 -3.23 -0.55
CA PHE A 58 3.81 -3.42 -1.65
C PHE A 58 4.79 -4.54 -1.35
N LEU A 59 5.34 -4.56 -0.15
CA LEU A 59 6.25 -5.62 0.30
C LEU A 59 5.56 -6.99 0.32
N ALA A 60 4.31 -7.05 0.78
CA ALA A 60 3.56 -8.30 0.83
C ALA A 60 3.20 -8.80 -0.57
N ALA A 61 2.80 -7.89 -1.47
CA ALA A 61 2.54 -8.23 -2.86
C ALA A 61 3.79 -8.78 -3.55
N SER A 62 4.93 -8.11 -3.42
CA SER A 62 6.22 -8.58 -3.95
C SER A 62 6.61 -9.97 -3.42
N LYS A 63 6.44 -10.24 -2.11
CA LYS A 63 6.72 -11.57 -1.52
C LYS A 63 5.78 -12.68 -2.01
N LEU A 64 4.63 -12.33 -2.57
CA LEU A 64 3.62 -13.25 -3.11
C LEU A 64 3.63 -13.32 -4.64
N SER A 65 4.47 -12.52 -5.29
CA SER A 65 4.73 -12.56 -6.73
C SER A 65 5.67 -13.71 -7.05
N LYS A 66 5.42 -14.36 -8.19
CA LYS A 66 6.31 -15.40 -8.75
C LYS A 66 6.82 -14.93 -10.10
N ILE A 67 8.11 -15.13 -10.36
CA ILE A 67 8.66 -14.98 -11.71
C ILE A 67 8.18 -16.20 -12.51
N ILE A 68 7.53 -15.95 -13.64
CA ILE A 68 7.09 -17.00 -14.57
C ILE A 68 7.89 -17.00 -15.88
N GLU A 69 8.48 -15.86 -16.23
CA GLU A 69 9.44 -15.65 -17.33
C GLU A 69 10.30 -14.42 -16.98
N ASP A 70 11.47 -14.25 -17.61
CA ASP A 70 12.34 -13.08 -17.39
C ASP A 70 11.56 -11.76 -17.58
N GLY A 71 11.42 -11.01 -16.49
CA GLY A 71 10.66 -9.75 -16.47
C GLY A 71 9.14 -9.90 -16.40
N VAL A 72 8.59 -11.13 -16.34
CA VAL A 72 7.16 -11.42 -16.22
C VAL A 72 6.83 -12.02 -14.86
N TYR A 73 5.94 -11.34 -14.13
CA TYR A 73 5.56 -11.70 -12.76
C TYR A 73 4.08 -12.13 -12.70
N ASP A 74 3.83 -13.34 -12.19
CA ASP A 74 2.49 -13.75 -11.75
C ASP A 74 2.26 -13.24 -10.33
N ASN A 75 1.41 -12.23 -10.22
CA ASN A 75 1.06 -11.61 -8.96
C ASN A 75 -0.23 -12.25 -8.41
N SER A 76 -0.13 -12.83 -7.22
CA SER A 76 -1.30 -13.27 -6.45
C SER A 76 -2.22 -12.11 -6.07
N ILE A 77 -1.66 -10.89 -6.01
CA ILE A 77 -2.37 -9.64 -5.72
C ILE A 77 -2.67 -8.91 -7.02
N LYS A 78 -3.92 -8.51 -7.22
CA LYS A 78 -4.39 -7.91 -8.50
C LYS A 78 -4.52 -6.40 -8.47
N ALA A 79 -4.69 -5.80 -7.29
CA ALA A 79 -4.69 -4.35 -7.16
C ALA A 79 -4.21 -3.91 -5.77
N ILE A 80 -3.53 -2.77 -5.72
CA ILE A 80 -3.14 -2.09 -4.48
C ILE A 80 -3.72 -0.68 -4.47
N VAL A 81 -4.26 -0.26 -3.34
CA VAL A 81 -4.61 1.14 -3.02
C VAL A 81 -3.79 1.57 -1.81
N SER A 82 -3.00 2.62 -1.97
CA SER A 82 -2.24 3.31 -0.92
C SER A 82 -2.93 4.62 -0.59
N ARG A 83 -3.51 4.73 0.61
CA ARG A 83 -4.16 5.96 1.10
C ARG A 83 -3.27 6.69 2.10
N GLY A 84 -2.83 7.89 1.75
CA GLY A 84 -1.95 8.72 2.58
C GLY A 84 -0.67 7.99 2.99
N GLY A 85 -0.18 7.09 2.14
CA GLY A 85 0.83 6.10 2.50
C GLY A 85 2.23 6.69 2.73
N ARG A 86 2.95 6.17 3.74
CA ARG A 86 4.37 6.45 3.98
C ARG A 86 5.25 5.48 3.20
N THR A 87 5.21 5.57 1.88
CA THR A 87 5.92 4.65 0.98
C THR A 87 7.43 4.86 0.95
N ASP A 88 7.92 5.94 1.55
CA ASP A 88 9.33 6.13 1.90
C ASP A 88 9.85 5.08 2.88
N LEU A 89 8.97 4.39 3.61
CA LEU A 89 9.35 3.33 4.56
C LEU A 89 9.55 1.96 3.90
N ILE A 90 9.49 1.88 2.57
CA ILE A 90 9.89 0.68 1.84
C ILE A 90 11.42 0.58 1.91
N ALA A 91 11.92 -0.41 2.64
CA ALA A 91 13.36 -0.55 2.93
C ALA A 91 14.22 -0.77 1.67
N ASP A 92 13.70 -1.51 0.67
CA ASP A 92 14.34 -1.72 -0.62
C ASP A 92 13.35 -1.43 -1.74
N THR A 93 13.56 -0.35 -2.49
CA THR A 93 12.67 0.04 -3.59
C THR A 93 12.85 -0.80 -4.84
N ASN A 94 13.91 -1.62 -4.96
CA ASN A 94 14.08 -2.49 -6.11
C ASN A 94 12.94 -3.50 -6.26
N ILE A 95 12.22 -3.83 -5.18
CA ILE A 95 11.03 -4.67 -5.26
C ILE A 95 9.98 -4.11 -6.24
N LEU A 96 9.92 -2.79 -6.42
CA LEU A 96 8.91 -2.10 -7.24
C LEU A 96 9.20 -2.29 -8.74
N LYS A 97 10.46 -2.55 -9.11
CA LYS A 97 10.88 -2.91 -10.47
C LYS A 97 10.49 -4.34 -10.85
N HIS A 98 10.31 -5.19 -9.83
CA HIS A 98 10.02 -6.61 -9.96
C HIS A 98 8.56 -6.94 -9.61
N MET A 99 7.66 -5.95 -9.68
CA MET A 99 6.24 -6.11 -9.36
C MET A 99 5.38 -5.41 -10.41
N ASN A 100 4.45 -6.16 -11.00
CA ASN A 100 3.48 -5.66 -11.99
C ASN A 100 2.04 -5.69 -11.44
N VAL A 101 1.81 -5.01 -10.31
CA VAL A 101 0.50 -4.92 -9.66
C VAL A 101 -0.07 -3.51 -9.85
N PRO A 102 -1.24 -3.36 -10.49
CA PRO A 102 -1.95 -2.08 -10.58
C PRO A 102 -2.06 -1.37 -9.24
N SER A 103 -1.45 -0.19 -9.13
CA SER A 103 -1.28 0.53 -7.87
C SER A 103 -1.85 1.94 -7.93
N LEU A 104 -2.81 2.24 -7.05
CA LEU A 104 -3.39 3.56 -6.88
C LEU A 104 -2.87 4.22 -5.61
N PHE A 105 -2.50 5.50 -5.71
CA PHE A 105 -2.06 6.34 -4.60
C PHE A 105 -3.07 7.46 -4.39
N ILE A 106 -3.76 7.47 -3.25
CA ILE A 106 -4.72 8.52 -2.89
C ILE A 106 -4.09 9.39 -1.80
N VAL A 107 -3.95 10.68 -2.08
CA VAL A 107 -3.28 11.65 -1.19
C VAL A 107 -4.13 12.91 -1.04
N GLY A 108 -4.06 13.57 0.11
CA GLY A 108 -4.73 14.86 0.32
C GLY A 108 -3.90 16.02 -0.22
N SER A 109 -4.54 17.03 -0.82
CA SER A 109 -3.81 18.19 -1.40
C SER A 109 -3.08 19.04 -0.35
N LYS A 110 -3.44 18.96 0.92
CA LYS A 110 -2.77 19.67 2.02
C LYS A 110 -1.57 18.90 2.58
N ASP A 111 -1.23 17.73 2.03
CA ASP A 111 -0.15 16.87 2.51
C ASP A 111 1.00 16.77 1.49
N ASP A 112 1.69 17.90 1.28
CA ASP A 112 2.77 18.04 0.31
C ASP A 112 3.90 17.02 0.51
N GLN A 113 4.19 16.65 1.76
CA GLN A 113 5.21 15.68 2.07
C GLN A 113 4.83 14.31 1.53
N ILE A 114 3.60 13.85 1.81
CA ILE A 114 3.11 12.56 1.31
C ILE A 114 2.98 12.56 -0.22
N ILE A 115 2.57 13.67 -0.83
CA ILE A 115 2.56 13.81 -2.30
C ILE A 115 3.97 13.56 -2.87
N LYS A 116 4.99 14.24 -2.35
CA LYS A 116 6.38 14.09 -2.82
C LYS A 116 6.90 12.67 -2.64
N VAL A 117 6.67 12.08 -1.45
CA VAL A 117 7.09 10.72 -1.13
C VAL A 117 6.46 9.71 -2.10
N ASN A 118 5.15 9.78 -2.32
CA ASN A 118 4.47 8.81 -3.18
C ASN A 118 4.84 9.01 -4.66
N LYS A 119 5.05 10.25 -5.12
CA LYS A 119 5.58 10.51 -6.48
C LYS A 119 6.95 9.86 -6.68
N LYS A 120 7.84 9.97 -5.70
CA LYS A 120 9.16 9.30 -5.74
C LYS A 120 9.03 7.79 -5.76
N THR A 121 8.15 7.20 -4.94
CA THR A 121 7.90 5.75 -4.99
C THR A 121 7.34 5.33 -6.36
N MET A 122 6.41 6.11 -6.92
CA MET A 122 5.82 5.84 -8.23
C MET A 122 6.86 5.82 -9.35
N SER A 123 7.91 6.65 -9.29
CA SER A 123 8.97 6.65 -10.30
C SER A 123 9.90 5.44 -10.25
N GLU A 124 9.86 4.63 -9.18
CA GLU A 124 10.67 3.41 -9.04
C GLU A 124 9.99 2.16 -9.62
N PHE A 125 8.72 2.26 -10.01
CA PHE A 125 7.99 1.13 -10.58
C PHE A 125 8.56 0.70 -11.93
N ASN A 126 8.39 -0.58 -12.23
CA ASN A 126 8.53 -1.06 -13.60
C ASN A 126 7.67 -0.21 -14.56
N PRO A 127 8.18 0.21 -15.75
CA PRO A 127 7.41 0.98 -16.72
C PRO A 127 6.10 0.33 -17.18
N LEU A 128 6.00 -1.00 -17.10
CA LEU A 128 4.79 -1.76 -17.45
C LEU A 128 3.72 -1.70 -16.35
N THR A 129 4.09 -1.31 -15.13
CA THR A 129 3.17 -1.29 -13.99
C THR A 129 2.22 -0.11 -14.08
N LYS A 130 0.92 -0.42 -14.14
CA LYS A 130 -0.15 0.60 -14.11
C LYS A 130 -0.18 1.27 -12.74
N SER A 131 0.33 2.50 -12.64
CA SER A 131 0.25 3.31 -11.43
C SER A 131 -0.53 4.61 -11.66
N LYS A 132 -1.28 5.07 -10.66
CA LYS A 132 -2.04 6.33 -10.71
C LYS A 132 -1.97 7.04 -9.36
N MET A 133 -1.89 8.37 -9.39
CA MET A 133 -2.07 9.21 -8.20
C MET A 133 -3.37 10.02 -8.32
N GLU A 134 -4.16 10.01 -7.26
CA GLU A 134 -5.35 10.84 -7.08
C GLU A 134 -5.11 11.80 -5.92
N ILE A 135 -5.16 13.11 -6.20
CA ILE A 135 -5.00 14.15 -5.20
C ILE A 135 -6.39 14.69 -4.85
N ILE A 136 -6.82 14.46 -3.62
CA ILE A 136 -8.11 14.94 -3.12
C ILE A 136 -7.94 16.38 -2.64
N ASP A 137 -8.54 17.31 -3.38
CA ASP A 137 -8.50 18.72 -3.02
C ASP A 137 -9.13 19.00 -1.65
N GLY A 138 -8.53 19.90 -0.89
CA GLY A 138 -8.93 20.31 0.45
C GLY A 138 -8.73 19.25 1.53
N ALA A 139 -8.17 18.07 1.24
CA ALA A 139 -7.97 17.01 2.22
C ALA A 139 -6.59 17.08 2.89
N SER A 140 -6.58 16.83 4.20
CA SER A 140 -5.40 16.62 5.03
C SER A 140 -4.97 15.14 5.05
N HIS A 141 -3.92 14.81 5.81
CA HIS A 141 -3.36 13.45 5.92
C HIS A 141 -4.41 12.37 6.22
N LEU A 142 -5.37 12.68 7.09
CA LEU A 142 -6.40 11.75 7.54
C LEU A 142 -7.73 11.94 6.84
N PHE A 143 -7.85 12.84 5.86
CA PHE A 143 -9.06 13.06 5.08
C PHE A 143 -10.30 13.28 5.99
N GLU A 144 -10.13 13.95 7.13
CA GLU A 144 -11.19 14.18 8.13
C GLU A 144 -12.12 15.33 7.73
N GLU A 145 -11.72 16.14 6.75
CA GLU A 145 -12.59 17.16 6.19
C GLU A 145 -13.83 16.53 5.53
N GLU A 146 -14.93 17.28 5.57
CA GLU A 146 -16.25 16.81 5.11
C GLU A 146 -16.21 16.24 3.68
N GLY A 147 -16.76 15.03 3.51
CA GLY A 147 -16.86 14.34 2.22
C GLY A 147 -15.55 13.74 1.71
N LYS A 148 -14.41 13.94 2.37
CA LYS A 148 -13.11 13.52 1.83
C LYS A 148 -12.88 12.02 1.99
N ILE A 149 -13.33 11.42 3.09
CA ILE A 149 -13.18 9.97 3.30
C ILE A 149 -14.12 9.16 2.40
N GLU A 150 -15.31 9.67 2.13
CA GLU A 150 -16.28 9.10 1.18
C GLU A 150 -15.68 9.11 -0.22
N LYS A 151 -15.07 10.24 -0.63
CA LYS A 151 -14.36 10.33 -1.90
C LYS A 151 -13.18 9.36 -2.00
N VAL A 152 -12.44 9.12 -0.91
CA VAL A 152 -11.41 8.06 -0.87
C VAL A 152 -12.05 6.70 -1.15
N ALA A 153 -13.16 6.39 -0.50
CA ALA A 153 -13.85 5.10 -0.64
C ALA A 153 -14.34 4.88 -2.08
N ASP A 154 -14.96 5.88 -2.69
CA ASP A 154 -15.44 5.80 -4.08
C ASP A 154 -14.30 5.54 -5.08
N ILE A 155 -13.21 6.31 -4.95
CA ILE A 155 -12.04 6.17 -5.82
C ILE A 155 -11.41 4.78 -5.64
N ALA A 156 -11.24 4.32 -4.39
CA ALA A 156 -10.66 3.02 -4.09
C ALA A 156 -11.56 1.87 -4.59
N GLY A 157 -12.87 1.96 -4.38
CA GLY A 157 -13.85 1.00 -4.86
C GLY A 157 -13.81 0.86 -6.38
N ASN A 158 -13.81 1.99 -7.10
CA ASN A 158 -13.68 2.01 -8.56
C ASN A 158 -12.37 1.40 -9.05
N TRP A 159 -11.27 1.58 -8.31
CA TRP A 159 -10.00 0.92 -8.64
C TRP A 159 -10.11 -0.60 -8.51
N PHE A 160 -10.65 -1.09 -7.40
CA PHE A 160 -10.81 -2.54 -7.22
C PHE A 160 -11.78 -3.15 -8.22
N LEU A 161 -12.92 -2.51 -8.50
CA LEU A 161 -13.88 -2.98 -9.54
C LEU A 161 -13.25 -3.11 -10.93
N LYS A 162 -12.19 -2.36 -11.21
CA LYS A 162 -11.48 -2.42 -12.49
C LYS A 162 -10.46 -3.56 -12.58
N PHE A 163 -9.91 -4.01 -11.45
CA PHE A 163 -8.74 -4.90 -11.42
C PHE A 163 -8.95 -6.22 -10.67
N LEU A 164 -10.01 -6.36 -9.87
CA LEU A 164 -10.43 -7.60 -9.23
C LEU A 164 -11.58 -8.24 -10.03
#